data_AF-A0A7W5S3D5-F1
#
_entry.id   AF-A0A7W5S3D5-F1
#
_cell.length_a   1.000
_cell.length_b   1.000
_cell.length_c   1.000
_cell.angle_alpha   90.00
_cell.angle_beta   90.00
_cell.angle_gamma   90.00
#
_symmetry.space_group_name_H-M   'P 1'
#
loop_
_entity.id
_entity.type
_entity.pdbx_description
1 polymer ?
#
loop_
_entity_poly.entity_id
_entity_poly.type
_entity_poly.pdbx_seq_one_letter_code
_entity_poly.pdbx_strand_id
1 'polypeptide(L)'
;MTGVGGIFCAAHRDLKSGALHGHSWEVTAWFTGRPNAAHRQEQLAAILRRLDHTELGVELSWGEDIAQRIAERVNDNMCVQVDVSRPLERIYARWER
;
A
#
# COMPACT_ATOMS: atom_id res chain seq x y z
N MET A 1 -14.92 -11.98 2.60
CA MET A 1 -13.60 -11.34 2.73
C MET A 1 -13.66 -10.31 3.84
N THR A 2 -12.53 -9.99 4.43
CA THR A 2 -12.37 -8.89 5.39
C THR A 2 -11.40 -7.88 4.81
N GLY A 3 -11.81 -6.62 4.69
CA GLY A 3 -10.97 -5.54 4.17
C GLY A 3 -10.60 -4.57 5.28
N VAL A 4 -9.36 -4.09 5.27
CA VAL A 4 -8.86 -3.03 6.14
C VAL A 4 -8.07 -2.04 5.31
N GLY A 5 -8.08 -0.76 5.69
CA GLY A 5 -7.51 0.29 4.86
C GLY A 5 -6.85 1.40 5.65
N GLY A 6 -6.02 2.17 4.96
CA GLY A 6 -5.32 3.31 5.54
C GLY A 6 -4.70 4.18 4.46
N ILE A 7 -4.21 5.34 4.88
CA ILE A 7 -3.57 6.32 4.01
C ILE A 7 -2.17 6.58 4.54
N PHE A 8 -1.22 6.76 3.62
CA PHE A 8 0.09 7.33 3.94
C PHE A 8 0.46 8.38 2.88
N CYS A 9 1.25 9.38 3.29
CA CYS A 9 1.76 10.41 2.40
C CYS A 9 3.26 10.25 2.27
N ALA A 10 3.78 10.12 1.05
CA ALA A 10 5.21 9.93 0.84
C ALA A 10 5.69 10.62 -0.44
N ALA A 11 6.96 11.01 -0.43
CA ALA A 11 7.65 11.50 -1.62
C ALA A 11 8.32 10.35 -2.37
N HIS A 12 8.48 10.46 -3.67
CA HIS A 12 9.20 9.50 -4.51
C HIS A 12 9.70 10.18 -5.79
N ARG A 13 10.59 9.51 -6.52
CA ARG A 13 11.15 10.02 -7.78
C ARG A 13 10.46 9.35 -8.96
N ASP A 14 9.94 10.15 -9.87
CA ASP A 14 9.44 9.63 -11.14
C ASP A 14 10.59 8.96 -11.91
N LEU A 15 10.42 7.70 -12.32
CA LEU A 15 11.49 6.92 -12.95
C LEU A 15 11.86 7.42 -14.36
N LYS A 16 10.99 8.19 -15.03
CA LYS A 16 11.25 8.70 -16.39
C LYS A 16 11.96 10.05 -16.37
N SER A 17 11.49 10.97 -15.52
CA SER A 17 11.97 12.35 -15.44
C SER A 17 12.96 12.59 -14.30
N GLY A 18 13.03 11.70 -13.32
CA GLY A 18 13.84 11.87 -12.10
C GLY A 18 13.28 12.89 -11.11
N ALA A 19 12.12 13.49 -11.39
CA ALA A 19 11.55 14.55 -10.58
C ALA A 19 11.05 14.01 -9.22
N LEU A 20 11.48 14.67 -8.15
CA LEU A 20 10.97 14.42 -6.79
C LEU A 20 9.60 15.08 -6.64
N HIS A 21 8.61 14.28 -6.28
CA HIS A 21 7.25 14.73 -5.98
C HIS A 21 6.63 13.80 -4.93
N GLY A 22 5.39 14.04 -4.51
CA GLY A 22 4.76 13.20 -3.48
C GLY A 22 3.26 13.07 -3.67
N HIS A 23 2.71 12.05 -3.03
CA HIS A 23 1.31 11.65 -3.15
C HIS A 23 0.74 11.21 -1.81
N SER A 24 -0.56 11.36 -1.67
CA SER A 24 -1.35 10.62 -0.68
C SER A 24 -1.81 9.31 -1.31
N TRP A 25 -1.35 8.21 -0.74
CA TRP A 25 -1.63 6.86 -1.19
C TRP A 25 -2.69 6.25 -0.28
N GLU A 26 -3.80 5.81 -0.86
CA GLU A 26 -4.82 5.03 -0.17
C GLU A 26 -4.55 3.54 -0.41
N VAL A 27 -4.57 2.76 0.67
CA VAL A 27 -4.27 1.33 0.64
C VAL A 27 -5.43 0.55 1.24
N THR A 28 -5.86 -0.51 0.57
CA THR A 28 -6.80 -1.50 1.13
C THR A 28 -6.20 -2.90 0.99
N ALA A 29 -6.09 -3.63 2.11
CA ALA A 29 -5.69 -5.04 2.12
C ALA A 29 -6.90 -5.93 2.38
N TRP A 30 -7.06 -6.97 1.55
CA TRP A 30 -8.16 -7.93 1.61
C TRP A 30 -7.71 -9.31 2.04
N PHE A 31 -8.47 -9.88 2.96
CA PHE A 31 -8.21 -11.17 3.56
C PHE A 31 -9.36 -12.14 3.33
N THR A 32 -9.05 -13.40 3.03
CA THR A 32 -10.02 -14.50 2.98
C THR A 32 -10.46 -14.92 4.39
N GLY A 33 -11.58 -15.64 4.49
CA GLY A 33 -12.13 -16.09 5.76
C GLY A 33 -12.70 -14.97 6.63
N ARG A 34 -12.51 -15.09 7.94
CA ARG A 34 -13.01 -14.17 8.99
C ARG A 34 -11.92 -13.77 9.99
N PRO A 35 -10.77 -13.22 9.56
CA PRO A 35 -9.77 -12.72 10.50
C PRO A 35 -10.33 -11.57 11.33
N ASN A 36 -9.71 -11.32 12.49
CA ASN A 36 -10.05 -10.15 13.31
C ASN A 36 -9.67 -8.87 12.56
N ALA A 37 -10.66 -8.09 12.13
CA ALA A 37 -10.45 -6.86 11.36
C ALA A 37 -9.63 -5.80 12.14
N ALA A 38 -9.84 -5.66 13.45
CA ALA A 38 -9.09 -4.70 14.26
C ALA A 38 -7.59 -5.05 14.30
N HIS A 39 -7.28 -6.34 14.49
CA HIS A 39 -5.90 -6.81 14.45
C HIS A 39 -5.25 -6.58 13.07
N ARG A 40 -5.99 -6.83 11.97
CA ARG A 40 -5.49 -6.55 10.61
C ARG A 40 -5.29 -5.06 10.35
N GLN A 41 -6.17 -4.23 10.89
CA GLN A 41 -6.06 -2.77 10.81
C GLN A 41 -4.80 -2.29 11.52
N GLU A 42 -4.51 -2.79 12.72
CA GLU A 42 -3.28 -2.48 13.46
C GLU A 42 -2.02 -2.93 12.71
N GLN A 43 -2.05 -4.14 12.15
CA GLN A 43 -0.97 -4.68 11.34
C GLN A 43 -0.68 -3.80 10.11
N LEU A 44 -1.72 -3.45 9.34
CA LEU A 44 -1.59 -2.59 8.17
C LEU A 44 -1.09 -1.19 8.59
N ALA A 45 -1.66 -0.60 9.64
CA ALA A 45 -1.25 0.71 10.13
C ALA A 45 0.23 0.74 10.56
N ALA A 46 0.75 -0.34 11.16
CA ALA A 46 2.16 -0.45 11.53
C ALA A 46 3.08 -0.49 10.29
N ILE A 47 2.64 -1.10 9.19
CA ILE A 47 3.36 -1.10 7.91
C ILE A 47 3.35 0.29 7.28
N LEU A 48 2.16 0.91 7.17
CA LEU A 48 1.99 2.22 6.54
C LEU A 48 2.77 3.31 7.27
N ARG A 49 2.83 3.28 8.62
CA ARG A 49 3.61 4.24 9.42
C ARG A 49 5.10 4.26 9.07
N ARG A 50 5.66 3.16 8.55
CA ARG A 50 7.07 3.12 8.13
C ARG A 50 7.30 3.78 6.76
N LEU A 51 6.25 3.94 5.98
CA LEU A 51 6.26 4.59 4.66
C LEU A 51 5.87 6.06 4.78
N ASP A 52 4.98 6.37 5.73
CA ASP A 52 4.42 7.69 5.92
C ASP A 52 5.50 8.75 6.25
N HIS A 53 5.40 9.90 5.60
CA HIS A 53 6.33 11.02 5.68
C HIS A 53 7.81 10.66 5.37
N THR A 54 8.04 9.70 4.47
CA THR A 54 9.38 9.33 3.98
C THR A 54 9.57 9.62 2.49
N GLU A 55 10.82 9.68 2.03
CA GLU A 55 11.15 9.53 0.60
C GLU A 55 11.27 8.04 0.31
N LEU A 56 10.38 7.52 -0.55
CA LEU A 56 10.38 6.13 -0.96
C LEU A 56 11.60 5.84 -1.83
N GLY A 57 12.16 4.64 -1.68
CA GLY A 57 13.20 4.13 -2.57
C GLY A 57 12.68 3.96 -4.00
N VAL A 58 13.60 3.91 -4.96
CA VAL A 58 13.28 3.78 -6.40
C VAL A 58 12.48 2.52 -6.70
N GLU A 59 12.60 1.48 -5.88
CA GLU A 59 11.87 0.22 -5.98
C GLU A 59 10.40 0.33 -5.53
N LEU A 60 9.97 1.47 -5.00
CA LEU A 60 8.58 1.74 -4.58
C LEU A 60 8.02 2.97 -5.32
N SER A 61 8.48 3.22 -6.54
CA SER A 61 8.06 4.39 -7.33
C SER A 61 6.66 4.21 -7.95
N TRP A 62 6.18 2.97 -8.09
CA TRP A 62 4.86 2.68 -8.66
C TRP A 62 3.90 2.07 -7.65
N GLY A 63 2.59 2.23 -7.89
CA GLY A 63 1.56 1.73 -6.98
C GLY A 63 1.55 0.20 -6.92
N GLU A 64 1.90 -0.45 -8.03
CA GLU A 64 2.04 -1.89 -8.18
C GLU A 64 3.14 -2.43 -7.25
N ASP A 65 4.31 -1.78 -7.24
CA ASP A 65 5.43 -2.17 -6.38
C ASP A 65 5.10 -1.94 -4.89
N ILE A 66 4.41 -0.84 -4.58
CA ILE A 66 3.92 -0.57 -3.22
C ILE A 66 2.93 -1.66 -2.80
N ALA A 67 1.97 -2.03 -3.65
CA ALA A 67 0.97 -3.06 -3.36
C ALA A 67 1.63 -4.41 -3.06
N GLN A 68 2.57 -4.82 -3.92
CA GLN A 68 3.35 -6.05 -3.72
C GLN A 68 4.16 -5.99 -2.42
N ARG A 69 4.89 -4.91 -2.16
CA ARG A 69 5.71 -4.79 -0.94
C ARG A 69 4.86 -4.82 0.34
N ILE A 70 3.66 -4.25 0.30
CA ILE A 70 2.73 -4.32 1.43
C ILE A 70 2.25 -5.76 1.62
N ALA A 71 1.88 -6.47 0.56
CA ALA A 71 1.50 -7.88 0.64
C ALA A 71 2.63 -8.76 1.23
N GLU A 72 3.86 -8.56 0.77
CA GLU A 72 5.07 -9.22 1.31
C GLU A 72 5.29 -8.94 2.79
N ARG A 73 5.01 -7.71 3.26
CA ARG A 73 5.16 -7.33 4.67
C ARG A 73 4.02 -7.82 5.56
N VAL A 74 2.80 -7.89 5.02
CA VAL A 74 1.68 -8.55 5.69
C VAL A 74 2.02 -10.03 5.92
N ASN A 75 2.69 -10.66 4.93
CA ASN A 75 3.20 -12.03 4.99
C ASN A 75 2.18 -13.02 5.57
N ASP A 76 0.95 -12.94 5.08
CA ASP A 76 -0.17 -13.72 5.60
C ASP A 76 -0.82 -14.52 4.48
N ASN A 77 -1.09 -15.79 4.72
CA ASN A 77 -1.73 -16.65 3.72
C ASN A 77 -3.19 -16.32 3.44
N MET A 78 -3.83 -15.56 4.33
CA MET A 78 -5.18 -15.06 4.13
C MET A 78 -5.18 -13.78 3.28
N CYS A 79 -4.07 -13.05 3.17
CA CYS A 79 -4.00 -11.83 2.35
C CYS A 79 -3.97 -12.20 0.86
N VAL A 80 -5.05 -11.87 0.16
CA VAL A 80 -5.28 -12.27 -1.24
C VAL A 80 -5.21 -11.09 -2.21
N GLN A 81 -5.34 -9.87 -1.70
CA GLN A 81 -5.32 -8.68 -2.54
C GLN A 81 -4.87 -7.46 -1.74
N VAL A 82 -4.10 -6.59 -2.39
CA VAL A 82 -3.76 -5.25 -1.89
C VAL A 82 -4.03 -4.26 -3.01
N ASP A 83 -4.97 -3.34 -2.77
CA ASP A 83 -5.24 -2.21 -3.64
C ASP A 83 -4.44 -1.00 -3.14
N VAL A 84 -3.78 -0.31 -4.06
CA VAL A 84 -3.11 0.98 -3.81
C VAL A 84 -3.64 1.98 -4.82
N SER A 85 -4.11 3.12 -4.35
CA SER A 85 -4.67 4.15 -5.22
C SER A 85 -4.18 5.55 -4.89
N ARG A 86 -4.21 6.40 -5.91
CA ARG A 86 -4.12 7.85 -5.81
C ARG A 86 -5.48 8.40 -6.27
N PRO A 87 -6.47 8.46 -5.38
CA PRO A 87 -7.87 8.66 -5.78
C PRO A 87 -8.10 10.00 -6.47
N LEU A 88 -7.36 11.04 -6.07
CA LEU A 88 -7.43 12.38 -6.68
C LEU A 88 -6.93 12.40 -8.12
N GLU A 89 -6.02 11.48 -8.48
CA GLU A 89 -5.49 11.32 -9.85
C GLU A 89 -6.25 10.26 -10.64
N ARG A 90 -7.16 9.50 -10.01
CA ARG A 90 -7.87 8.35 -10.59
C ARG A 90 -6.91 7.26 -11.09
N ILE A 91 -5.82 7.04 -10.36
CA ILE A 91 -4.84 6.01 -10.65
C ILE A 91 -4.95 4.90 -9.60
N TYR A 92 -5.00 3.67 -10.07
CA TYR A 92 -5.25 2.48 -9.24
C TYR A 92 -4.27 1.39 -9.65
N ALA A 93 -3.69 0.74 -8.65
CA ALA A 93 -2.83 -0.42 -8.80
C ALA A 93 -3.31 -1.51 -7.85
N ARG A 94 -3.07 -2.76 -8.25
CA ARG A 94 -3.48 -3.92 -7.47
C ARG A 94 -2.44 -5.01 -7.53
N TRP A 95 -2.18 -5.60 -6.37
CA TRP A 95 -1.56 -6.90 -6.24
C TRP A 95 -2.64 -7.94 -5.89
N GLU A 96 -2.61 -9.11 -6.54
CA GLU A 96 -3.46 -10.27 -6.25
C GLU A 96 -2.59 -11.54 -6.17
N ARG A 97 -3.00 -12.51 -5.36
CA ARG A 97 -2.35 -13.83 -5.22
C ARG A 97 -2.90 -14.87 -6.18
#